data_AF-C6T8E5-F1
#
_entry.id   AF-C6T8E5-F1
#
_cell.length_a   1.000
_cell.length_b   1.000
_cell.length_c   1.000
_cell.angle_alpha   90.00
_cell.angle_beta   90.00
_cell.angle_gamma   90.00
#
_symmetry.space_group_name_H-M   'P 1'
#
loop_
_entity.id
_entity.type
_entity.pdbx_description
1 polymer ?
#
loop_
_entity_poly.entity_id
_entity_poly.type
_entity_poly.pdbx_seq_one_letter_code
_entity_poly.pdbx_strand_id
1 'polypeptide(L)'
;MAKREQRLRGVSASELKEKLRELVKSIVDSDDYTLEAADEAIATLSSLKHLKSPIPDDFPLPPQFRCPISTQLMSDPVILSTGQTYDRPFIQRWLNEGHRTCPQTQQVLSHTILTPNYLVRDMILLWCRDRGIDLPNPAKDLDEVVTNADRNHLNSLLRKLQLSVPDQKEAAKELRLLTKRMPSIRTLVGESSDTHSPVAESVSCGLN
;
A
#
# COMPACT_ATOMS: atom_id res chain seq x y z
N MET A 1 -27.81 -33.18 24.87
CA MET A 1 -26.79 -33.45 23.83
C MET A 1 -26.53 -32.15 23.09
N ALA A 2 -25.49 -31.44 23.49
CA ALA A 2 -25.22 -30.07 23.06
C ALA A 2 -24.26 -30.04 21.85
N LYS A 3 -24.66 -29.25 20.85
CA LYS A 3 -23.82 -28.48 19.93
C LYS A 3 -22.57 -29.17 19.35
N ARG A 4 -22.75 -29.74 18.16
CA ARG A 4 -21.73 -29.72 17.10
C ARG A 4 -21.52 -28.26 16.70
N GLU A 5 -20.57 -27.60 17.33
CA GLU A 5 -20.13 -26.27 16.93
C GLU A 5 -19.37 -26.34 15.60
N GLN A 6 -19.94 -25.61 14.66
CA GLN A 6 -19.54 -25.43 13.28
C GLN A 6 -18.27 -24.57 13.26
N ARG A 7 -17.13 -25.21 12.94
CA ARG A 7 -15.82 -24.57 12.77
C ARG A 7 -15.77 -23.84 11.43
N LEU A 8 -16.53 -22.76 11.28
CA LEU A 8 -16.37 -21.79 10.19
C LEU A 8 -15.16 -20.90 10.52
N ARG A 9 -13.96 -21.40 10.24
CA ARG A 9 -12.74 -20.60 10.24
C ARG A 9 -12.72 -19.82 8.92
N GLY A 10 -13.12 -18.54 8.98
CA GLY A 10 -12.79 -17.60 7.93
C GLY A 10 -11.27 -17.55 7.78
N VAL A 11 -10.78 -17.63 6.54
CA VAL A 11 -9.36 -17.53 6.24
C VAL A 11 -8.84 -16.19 6.75
N SER A 12 -7.82 -16.21 7.61
CA SER A 12 -7.26 -15.02 8.23
C SER A 12 -6.42 -14.22 7.24
N ALA A 13 -6.36 -12.89 7.41
CA ALA A 13 -5.55 -12.02 6.55
C ALA A 13 -4.05 -12.42 6.57
N SER A 14 -3.56 -13.02 7.65
CA SER A 14 -2.21 -13.60 7.76
C SER A 14 -2.02 -14.82 6.86
N GLU A 15 -3.00 -15.73 6.79
CA GLU A 15 -2.93 -16.92 5.93
C GLU A 15 -2.94 -16.53 4.45
N LEU A 16 -3.73 -15.52 4.08
CA LEU A 16 -3.75 -15.02 2.69
C LEU A 16 -2.46 -14.29 2.31
N LYS A 17 -1.83 -13.58 3.26
CA LYS A 17 -0.50 -12.97 3.04
C LYS A 17 0.58 -14.01 2.81
N GLU A 18 0.63 -15.05 3.65
CA GLU A 18 1.59 -16.14 3.47
C GLU A 18 1.32 -16.91 2.17
N LYS A 19 0.05 -17.17 1.84
CA LYS A 19 -0.32 -17.79 0.56
C LYS A 19 0.13 -16.93 -0.63
N LEU A 20 -0.08 -15.62 -0.58
CA LEU A 20 0.38 -14.71 -1.62
C LEU A 20 1.91 -14.70 -1.73
N ARG A 21 2.62 -14.74 -0.59
CA ARG A 21 4.08 -14.78 -0.56
C ARG A 21 4.64 -16.03 -1.24
N GLU A 22 4.06 -17.19 -0.94
CA GLU A 22 4.44 -18.46 -1.58
C GLU A 22 4.14 -18.45 -3.09
N LEU A 23 2.98 -17.93 -3.50
CA LEU A 23 2.64 -17.81 -4.92
C LEU A 23 3.59 -16.86 -5.67
N VAL A 24 3.92 -15.71 -5.08
CA VAL A 24 4.88 -14.75 -5.67
C VAL A 24 6.27 -15.36 -5.75
N LYS A 25 6.71 -16.09 -4.73
CA LYS A 25 7.99 -16.79 -4.73
C LYS A 25 8.04 -17.84 -5.84
N SER A 26 6.98 -18.63 -6.01
CA SER A 26 6.88 -19.60 -7.10
C SER A 26 6.90 -18.97 -8.50
N ILE A 27 6.36 -17.75 -8.66
CA ILE A 27 6.38 -17.03 -9.94
C ILE A 27 7.78 -16.47 -10.24
N VAL A 28 8.55 -16.09 -9.22
CA VAL A 28 9.87 -15.46 -9.37
C VAL A 28 10.99 -16.48 -9.48
N ASP A 29 10.90 -17.62 -8.78
CA ASP A 29 11.97 -18.62 -8.69
C ASP A 29 11.94 -19.68 -9.82
N SER A 30 10.89 -19.70 -10.65
CA SER A 30 10.70 -20.70 -11.71
C SER A 30 10.55 -20.05 -13.08
N ASP A 31 11.38 -20.48 -14.05
CA ASP A 31 11.29 -20.06 -15.46
C ASP A 31 10.03 -20.60 -16.18
N ASP A 32 9.31 -21.55 -15.56
CA ASP A 32 8.14 -22.24 -16.11
C ASP A 32 6.87 -21.97 -15.26
N TYR A 33 6.60 -20.69 -14.98
CA TYR A 33 5.43 -20.30 -14.19
C TYR A 33 4.13 -20.66 -14.93
N THR A 34 3.19 -21.29 -14.22
CA THR A 34 1.88 -21.61 -14.80
C THR A 34 0.96 -20.39 -14.76
N LEU A 35 0.13 -20.21 -15.79
CA LEU A 35 -0.93 -19.20 -15.80
C LEU A 35 -1.85 -19.31 -14.56
N GLU A 36 -2.00 -20.54 -14.05
CA GLU A 36 -2.76 -20.87 -12.84
C GLU A 36 -2.17 -20.24 -11.57
N ALA A 37 -0.84 -20.23 -11.40
CA ALA A 37 -0.19 -19.60 -10.25
C ALA A 37 -0.37 -18.07 -10.27
N ALA A 38 -0.35 -17.47 -11.45
CA ALA A 38 -0.62 -16.04 -11.63
C ALA A 38 -2.09 -15.69 -11.33
N ASP A 39 -3.04 -16.48 -11.84
CA ASP A 39 -4.47 -16.32 -11.55
C ASP A 39 -4.78 -16.49 -10.07
N GLU A 40 -4.13 -17.45 -9.40
CA GLU A 40 -4.29 -17.67 -7.97
C GLU A 40 -3.68 -16.54 -7.13
N ALA A 41 -2.55 -15.97 -7.56
CA ALA A 41 -1.96 -14.79 -6.92
C ALA A 41 -2.90 -13.57 -7.05
N ILE A 42 -3.51 -13.37 -8.22
CA ILE A 42 -4.49 -12.30 -8.47
C ILE A 42 -5.75 -12.49 -7.60
N ALA A 43 -6.26 -13.72 -7.48
CA ALA A 43 -7.41 -14.03 -6.64
C ALA A 43 -7.12 -13.81 -5.14
N THR A 44 -5.91 -14.18 -4.70
CA THR A 44 -5.44 -13.99 -3.33
C THR A 44 -5.22 -12.50 -3.01
N LEU A 45 -4.66 -11.73 -3.94
CA LEU A 45 -4.55 -10.27 -3.87
C LEU A 45 -5.91 -9.59 -3.79
N SER A 46 -6.88 -10.04 -4.58
CA SER A 46 -8.24 -9.52 -4.56
C SER A 46 -8.89 -9.77 -3.20
N SER A 47 -8.75 -10.99 -2.66
CA SER A 47 -9.25 -11.35 -1.32
C SER A 47 -8.58 -10.52 -0.21
N LEU A 48 -7.27 -10.27 -0.30
CA LEU A 48 -6.55 -9.39 0.61
C LEU A 48 -6.99 -7.93 0.51
N LYS A 49 -7.31 -7.44 -0.70
CA LYS A 49 -7.81 -6.08 -0.91
C LYS A 49 -9.16 -5.87 -0.22
N HIS A 50 -10.02 -6.88 -0.21
CA HIS A 50 -11.29 -6.85 0.52
C HIS A 50 -11.12 -6.95 2.05
N LEU A 51 -10.05 -7.59 2.53
CA LEU A 51 -9.73 -7.66 3.97
C LEU A 51 -8.88 -6.49 4.48
N LYS A 52 -8.29 -5.69 3.57
CA LYS A 52 -7.49 -4.50 3.90
C LYS A 52 -8.35 -3.23 3.95
N SER A 53 -9.66 -3.30 3.72
CA SER A 53 -10.52 -2.21 4.19
C SER A 53 -10.42 -2.22 5.72
N PRO A 54 -10.02 -1.11 6.37
CA PRO A 54 -9.94 -1.06 7.82
C PRO A 54 -11.29 -1.31 8.51
N ILE A 55 -12.36 -1.32 7.72
CA ILE A 55 -13.74 -1.38 8.15
C ILE A 55 -14.43 -2.50 7.35
N PRO A 56 -15.07 -3.48 8.02
CA PRO A 56 -15.93 -4.46 7.38
C PRO A 56 -17.06 -3.79 6.58
N ASP A 57 -17.46 -4.34 5.44
CA ASP A 57 -18.49 -3.74 4.56
C ASP A 57 -19.85 -3.52 5.25
N ASP A 58 -20.15 -4.27 6.32
CA ASP A 58 -21.37 -4.17 7.14
C ASP A 58 -21.23 -3.27 8.38
N PHE A 59 -20.11 -2.57 8.53
CA PHE A 59 -19.90 -1.69 9.68
C PHE A 59 -20.65 -0.37 9.47
N PRO A 60 -21.44 0.11 10.45
CA PRO A 60 -22.22 1.34 10.33
C PRO A 60 -21.30 2.57 10.40
N LEU A 61 -20.60 2.84 9.30
CA LEU A 61 -19.73 4.00 9.13
C LEU A 61 -20.59 5.27 9.08
N PRO A 62 -20.40 6.23 10.01
CA PRO A 62 -21.14 7.47 10.03
C PRO A 62 -21.05 8.21 8.70
N PRO A 63 -22.15 8.72 8.13
CA PRO A 63 -22.16 9.40 6.83
C PRO A 63 -21.16 10.56 6.74
N GLN A 64 -20.95 11.29 7.85
CA GLN A 64 -20.01 12.40 7.92
C GLN A 64 -18.53 12.00 7.78
N PHE A 65 -18.20 10.71 7.92
CA PHE A 65 -16.84 10.19 7.77
C PHE A 65 -16.62 9.54 6.40
N ARG A 66 -17.67 9.41 5.59
CA ARG A 66 -17.60 8.86 4.24
C ARG A 66 -17.16 9.92 3.24
N CYS A 67 -16.21 9.56 2.39
CA CYS A 67 -15.89 10.34 1.20
C CYS A 67 -17.06 10.25 0.21
N PRO A 68 -17.60 11.37 -0.29
CA PRO A 68 -18.71 11.32 -1.24
C PRO A 68 -18.37 10.70 -2.60
N ILE A 69 -17.08 10.61 -2.96
CA ILE A 69 -16.63 10.00 -4.22
C ILE A 69 -16.41 8.49 -4.05
N SER A 70 -15.63 8.10 -3.03
CA SER A 70 -15.27 6.68 -2.85
C SER A 70 -16.27 5.90 -2.03
N THR A 71 -17.16 6.58 -1.30
CA THR A 71 -18.10 6.02 -0.32
C THR A 71 -17.43 5.29 0.86
N GLN A 72 -16.10 5.39 0.96
CA GLN A 72 -15.28 4.79 2.00
C GLN A 72 -14.91 5.81 3.08
N LEU A 73 -14.39 5.32 4.21
CA LEU A 73 -13.86 6.18 5.27
C LEU A 73 -12.75 7.08 4.72
N MET A 74 -12.84 8.38 5.03
CA MET A 74 -11.79 9.34 4.68
C MET A 74 -10.52 9.08 5.51
N SER A 75 -9.39 8.88 4.82
CA SER A 75 -8.08 8.76 5.46
C SER A 75 -7.42 10.12 5.63
N ASP A 76 -7.55 11.00 4.63
CA ASP A 76 -7.04 12.35 4.61
C ASP A 76 -8.15 13.33 4.19
N PRO A 77 -9.02 13.74 5.12
CA PRO A 77 -10.16 14.60 4.81
C PRO A 77 -9.69 16.01 4.42
N VAL A 78 -10.16 16.50 3.28
CA VAL A 78 -9.87 17.83 2.72
C VAL A 78 -11.14 18.53 2.28
N ILE A 79 -11.16 19.85 2.42
CA ILE A 79 -12.26 20.75 2.10
C ILE A 79 -12.02 21.35 0.71
N LEU A 80 -13.07 21.29 -0.12
CA LEU A 80 -13.14 21.96 -1.42
C LEU A 80 -13.69 23.39 -1.26
N SER A 81 -13.55 24.26 -2.27
CA SER A 81 -14.09 25.64 -2.22
C SER A 81 -15.59 25.75 -1.92
N THR A 82 -16.35 24.68 -2.15
CA THR A 82 -17.78 24.56 -1.84
C THR A 82 -18.07 24.20 -0.38
N GLY A 83 -17.05 24.01 0.46
CA GLY A 83 -17.18 23.58 1.86
C GLY A 83 -17.41 22.08 2.05
N GLN A 84 -17.53 21.30 0.96
CA GLN A 84 -17.67 19.85 1.03
C GLN A 84 -16.32 19.19 1.36
N THR A 85 -16.37 18.13 2.18
CA THR A 85 -15.18 17.37 2.59
C THR A 85 -15.07 16.07 1.79
N TYR A 86 -13.86 15.76 1.32
CA TYR A 86 -13.54 14.57 0.54
C TYR A 86 -12.25 13.93 1.06
N ASP A 87 -12.01 12.68 0.71
CA ASP A 87 -10.70 12.07 0.89
C ASP A 87 -9.72 12.54 -0.21
N ARG A 88 -8.53 13.02 0.18
CA ARG A 88 -7.58 13.70 -0.72
C ARG A 88 -7.29 12.93 -2.02
N PRO A 89 -6.98 11.61 -2.01
CA PRO A 89 -6.61 10.90 -3.23
C PRO A 89 -7.69 10.92 -4.30
N PHE A 90 -8.96 10.88 -3.88
CA PHE A 90 -10.12 10.81 -4.78
C PHE A 90 -10.47 12.17 -5.37
N ILE A 91 -10.52 13.21 -4.54
CA ILE A 91 -10.80 14.57 -5.04
C ILE A 91 -9.62 15.12 -5.85
N GLN A 92 -8.38 14.76 -5.49
CA GLN A 92 -7.21 15.15 -6.28
C GLN A 92 -7.25 14.51 -7.67
N ARG A 93 -7.63 13.23 -7.77
CA ARG A 93 -7.81 12.56 -9.07
C ARG A 93 -8.86 13.26 -9.92
N TRP A 94 -10.03 13.56 -9.34
CA TRP A 94 -11.10 14.29 -10.01
C TRP A 94 -10.62 15.64 -10.58
N LEU A 95 -9.86 16.41 -9.80
CA LEU A 95 -9.31 17.69 -10.26
C LEU A 95 -8.24 17.52 -11.36
N ASN A 96 -7.42 16.47 -11.26
CA ASN A 96 -6.37 16.13 -12.23
C ASN A 96 -6.94 15.68 -13.58
N GLU A 97 -8.12 15.05 -13.58
CA GLU A 97 -8.89 14.70 -14.79
C GLU A 97 -9.48 15.94 -15.50
N GLY A 98 -9.28 17.13 -14.95
CA GLY A 98 -9.69 18.39 -15.56
C GLY A 98 -11.05 18.88 -15.08
N HIS A 99 -11.73 18.15 -14.20
CA HIS A 99 -13.01 18.59 -13.65
C HIS A 99 -12.86 19.85 -12.80
N ARG A 100 -13.76 20.81 -13.00
CA ARG A 100 -13.81 22.08 -12.27
C ARG A 100 -15.15 22.31 -11.58
N THR A 101 -15.85 21.22 -11.29
CA THR A 101 -17.10 21.20 -10.55
C THR A 101 -16.95 20.36 -9.29
N CYS A 102 -17.74 20.69 -8.27
CA CYS A 102 -17.85 19.89 -7.06
C CYS A 102 -18.62 18.59 -7.38
N PRO A 103 -18.05 17.40 -7.10
CA PRO A 103 -18.69 16.12 -7.43
C PRO A 103 -20.09 15.95 -6.84
N GLN A 104 -20.32 16.49 -5.64
CA GLN A 104 -21.58 16.30 -4.92
C GLN A 104 -22.62 17.38 -5.23
N THR A 105 -22.20 18.65 -5.31
CA THR A 105 -23.13 19.77 -5.49
C THR A 105 -23.27 20.22 -6.94
N GLN A 106 -22.40 19.72 -7.82
CA GLN A 106 -22.28 20.13 -9.23
C GLN A 106 -21.97 21.63 -9.44
N GLN A 107 -21.65 22.36 -8.37
CA GLN A 107 -21.27 23.78 -8.44
C GLN A 107 -19.87 23.94 -9.03
N VAL A 108 -19.69 24.99 -9.84
CA VAL A 108 -18.36 25.37 -10.37
C VAL A 108 -17.46 25.82 -9.23
N LEU A 109 -16.23 25.32 -9.21
CA LEU A 109 -15.26 25.63 -8.18
C LEU A 109 -14.67 27.02 -8.42
N SER A 110 -14.68 27.87 -7.38
CA SER A 110 -13.98 29.16 -7.42
C SER A 110 -12.46 28.99 -7.51
N HIS A 111 -11.94 27.94 -6.85
CA HIS A 111 -10.56 27.50 -6.92
C HIS A 111 -10.46 25.99 -6.66
N THR A 112 -9.35 25.39 -7.07
CA THR A 112 -9.03 23.96 -6.91
C THR A 112 -8.13 23.66 -5.71
N ILE A 113 -7.87 24.66 -4.85
CA ILE A 113 -7.09 24.48 -3.62
C ILE A 113 -7.84 23.55 -2.66
N LEU A 114 -7.15 22.51 -2.18
CA LEU A 114 -7.64 21.56 -1.19
C LEU A 114 -7.12 21.92 0.20
N THR A 115 -8.02 22.26 1.12
CA THR A 115 -7.65 22.65 2.49
C THR A 115 -7.80 21.45 3.43
N PRO A 116 -6.78 21.02 4.20
CA PRO A 116 -6.94 19.94 5.17
C PRO A 116 -8.07 20.19 6.18
N ASN A 117 -8.90 19.19 6.45
CA ASN A 117 -9.95 19.24 7.47
C ASN A 117 -9.49 18.52 8.75
N TYR A 118 -8.70 19.20 9.58
CA TYR A 118 -8.18 18.61 10.81
C TYR A 118 -9.28 18.19 11.80
N LEU A 119 -10.39 18.92 11.87
CA LEU A 119 -11.51 18.58 12.75
C LEU A 119 -12.13 17.23 12.37
N VAL A 120 -12.46 17.03 11.09
CA VAL A 120 -13.01 15.75 10.62
C VAL A 120 -11.98 14.63 10.79
N ARG A 121 -10.69 14.91 10.55
CA ARG A 121 -9.61 13.95 10.77
C ARG A 121 -9.57 13.48 12.23
N ASP A 122 -9.59 14.41 13.19
CA ASP A 122 -9.54 14.08 14.62
C ASP A 122 -10.80 13.31 15.06
N MET A 123 -11.97 13.69 14.55
CA MET A 123 -13.22 12.95 14.81
C MET A 123 -13.16 11.51 14.29
N ILE A 124 -12.64 11.32 13.07
CA ILE A 124 -12.44 9.99 12.48
C ILE A 124 -11.45 9.17 13.32
N LEU A 125 -10.32 9.77 13.72
CA LEU A 125 -9.31 9.10 14.53
C LEU A 125 -9.87 8.66 15.89
N LEU A 126 -10.65 9.52 16.55
CA LEU A 126 -11.31 9.18 17.82
C LEU A 126 -12.32 8.04 17.62
N TRP A 127 -13.17 8.15 16.59
CA TRP A 127 -14.17 7.12 16.29
C TRP A 127 -13.53 5.77 15.98
N CYS A 128 -12.41 5.76 15.25
CA CYS A 128 -11.64 4.56 14.95
C CYS A 128 -10.99 3.96 16.19
N ARG A 129 -10.38 4.80 17.04
CA ARG A 129 -9.78 4.37 18.32
C ARG A 129 -10.80 3.67 19.21
N ASP A 130 -11.99 4.23 19.35
CA ASP A 130 -13.07 3.65 20.17
C ASP A 130 -13.57 2.29 19.65
N ARG A 131 -13.24 1.96 18.39
CA ARG A 131 -13.70 0.75 17.69
C ARG A 131 -12.57 -0.23 17.36
N GLY A 132 -11.34 0.08 17.75
CA GLY A 132 -10.17 -0.73 17.42
C GLY A 132 -9.87 -0.80 15.92
N ILE A 133 -10.23 0.25 15.17
CA ILE A 133 -9.94 0.37 13.74
C ILE A 133 -8.61 1.11 13.57
N ASP A 134 -7.65 0.51 12.89
CA ASP A 134 -6.38 1.16 12.55
C ASP A 134 -6.54 2.01 11.27
N LEU A 135 -6.47 3.34 11.41
CA LEU A 135 -6.45 4.23 10.25
C LEU A 135 -5.04 4.25 9.62
N PRO A 136 -4.90 4.15 8.28
CA PRO A 136 -3.68 4.58 7.63
C PRO A 136 -3.47 6.07 7.93
N ASN A 137 -2.39 6.41 8.63
CA ASN A 137 -2.11 7.78 9.08
C ASN A 137 -1.44 8.61 7.97
N PRO A 138 -2.09 9.67 7.43
CA PRO A 138 -1.47 10.53 6.42
C PRO A 138 -0.23 11.28 6.93
N ALA A 139 -0.10 11.50 8.24
CA ALA A 139 1.01 12.27 8.81
C ALA A 139 2.32 11.48 8.89
N LYS A 140 2.29 10.15 8.71
CA LYS A 140 3.51 9.35 8.55
C LYS A 140 3.97 9.27 7.08
N ASP A 141 3.12 9.67 6.13
CA ASP A 141 3.38 9.60 4.70
C ASP A 141 3.82 10.94 4.08
N LEU A 142 3.81 12.04 4.84
CA LEU A 142 4.21 13.35 4.30
C LEU A 142 5.73 13.46 4.10
N ASP A 143 6.54 12.64 4.78
CA ASP A 143 7.99 12.68 4.60
C ASP A 143 8.48 11.93 3.34
N GLU A 144 7.77 10.92 2.81
CA GLU A 144 8.31 10.15 1.68
C GLU A 144 7.21 9.52 0.79
N VAL A 145 6.47 10.36 0.04
CA VAL A 145 5.66 9.88 -1.08
C VAL A 145 6.61 9.36 -2.17
N VAL A 146 6.81 8.05 -2.24
CA VAL A 146 7.54 7.39 -3.33
C VAL A 146 6.82 7.72 -4.65
N THR A 147 7.44 8.54 -5.50
CA THR A 147 6.84 8.95 -6.77
C THR A 147 6.76 7.76 -7.73
N ASN A 148 5.89 7.85 -8.74
CA ASN A 148 5.84 6.82 -9.78
C ASN A 148 7.19 6.67 -10.52
N ALA A 149 7.99 7.73 -10.59
CA ALA A 149 9.34 7.69 -11.16
C ALA A 149 10.29 6.85 -10.27
N ASP A 150 10.23 7.02 -8.95
CA ASP A 150 11.04 6.25 -8.00
C ASP A 150 10.69 4.76 -8.04
N ARG A 151 9.40 4.44 -8.18
CA ARG A 151 8.92 3.05 -8.32
C ARG A 151 9.41 2.40 -9.62
N ASN A 152 9.38 3.14 -10.72
CA ASN A 152 9.87 2.66 -12.01
C ASN A 152 11.40 2.47 -12.00
N HIS A 153 12.13 3.37 -11.33
CA HIS A 153 13.57 3.25 -11.15
C HIS A 153 13.94 2.02 -10.31
N LEU A 154 13.22 1.79 -9.20
CA LEU A 154 13.35 0.59 -8.39
C LEU A 154 13.10 -0.69 -9.21
N ASN A 155 12.01 -0.75 -9.95
CA ASN A 155 11.69 -1.90 -10.81
C ASN A 155 12.74 -2.15 -11.90
N SER A 156 13.33 -1.09 -12.46
CA SER A 156 14.42 -1.19 -13.43
C SER A 156 15.69 -1.81 -12.80
N LEU A 157 16.04 -1.41 -11.57
CA LEU A 157 17.17 -1.96 -10.84
C LEU A 157 16.93 -3.44 -10.46
N LEU A 158 15.73 -3.78 -10.00
CA LEU A 158 15.35 -5.18 -9.71
C LEU A 158 15.44 -6.07 -10.94
N ARG A 159 15.04 -5.59 -12.12
CA ARG A 159 15.18 -6.33 -13.37
C ARG A 159 16.65 -6.50 -13.79
N LYS A 160 17.49 -5.49 -13.58
CA LYS A 160 18.95 -5.58 -13.85
C LYS A 160 19.65 -6.59 -12.94
N LEU A 161 19.16 -6.76 -11.70
CA LEU A 161 19.62 -7.81 -10.79
C LEU A 161 19.28 -9.22 -11.28
N GLN A 162 18.26 -9.37 -12.13
CA GLN A 162 17.88 -10.65 -12.75
C GLN A 162 18.59 -10.91 -14.09
N LEU A 163 19.45 -9.99 -14.54
CA LEU A 163 20.26 -10.12 -15.77
C LEU A 163 21.74 -10.41 -15.43
N SER A 164 22.62 -10.40 -16.43
CA SER A 164 24.01 -10.88 -16.39
C SER A 164 24.86 -10.43 -15.17
N VAL A 165 25.78 -11.29 -14.73
CA VAL A 165 26.65 -11.17 -13.53
C VAL A 165 27.36 -9.81 -13.33
N PRO A 166 27.91 -9.12 -14.36
CA PRO A 166 28.53 -7.80 -14.14
C PRO A 166 27.51 -6.70 -13.78
N ASP A 167 26.29 -6.79 -14.31
CA ASP A 167 25.23 -5.80 -14.08
C ASP A 167 24.56 -5.98 -12.70
N GLN A 168 24.59 -7.19 -12.15
CA GLN A 168 24.06 -7.49 -10.82
C GLN A 168 24.80 -6.73 -9.72
N LYS A 169 26.14 -6.69 -9.79
CA LYS A 169 26.96 -6.02 -8.79
C LYS A 169 26.72 -4.52 -8.76
N GLU A 170 26.50 -3.92 -9.93
CA GLU A 170 26.24 -2.48 -10.04
C GLU A 170 24.81 -2.13 -9.64
N ALA A 171 23.83 -2.91 -10.09
CA ALA A 171 22.44 -2.75 -9.69
C ALA A 171 22.23 -2.95 -8.18
N ALA A 172 22.97 -3.87 -7.54
CA ALA A 172 22.91 -4.10 -6.09
C ALA A 172 23.47 -2.92 -5.29
N LYS A 173 24.55 -2.29 -5.76
CA LYS A 173 25.10 -1.07 -5.14
C LYS A 173 24.11 0.08 -5.24
N GLU A 174 23.52 0.28 -6.42
CA GLU A 174 22.53 1.33 -6.66
C GLU A 174 21.28 1.11 -5.81
N LEU A 175 20.78 -0.12 -5.71
CA LEU A 175 19.66 -0.48 -4.84
C LEU A 175 19.98 -0.22 -3.37
N ARG A 176 21.21 -0.53 -2.92
CA ARG A 176 21.66 -0.25 -1.56
C ARG A 176 21.78 1.25 -1.28
N LEU A 177 22.21 2.03 -2.25
CA LEU A 177 22.27 3.49 -2.14
C LEU A 177 20.86 4.09 -2.10
N LEU A 178 19.96 3.59 -2.93
CA LEU A 178 18.57 4.04 -3.02
C LEU A 178 17.80 3.74 -1.72
N THR A 179 17.94 2.53 -1.16
CA THR A 179 17.35 2.14 0.14
C THR A 179 18.00 2.83 1.35
N LYS A 180 19.23 3.33 1.22
CA LYS A 180 19.88 4.18 2.23
C LYS A 180 19.40 5.63 2.14
N ARG A 181 19.17 6.13 0.93
CA ARG A 181 18.69 7.49 0.67
C ARG A 181 17.20 7.65 0.94
N MET A 182 16.43 6.57 0.81
CA MET A 182 14.97 6.56 0.93
C MET A 182 14.50 5.43 1.86
N PRO A 183 14.38 5.71 3.17
CA PRO A 183 13.78 4.82 4.18
C PRO A 183 12.40 4.22 3.80
N SER A 184 11.59 4.91 3.01
CA SER A 184 10.31 4.43 2.46
C SER A 184 10.50 3.24 1.50
N ILE A 185 11.50 3.30 0.62
CA ILE A 185 11.88 2.19 -0.27
C ILE A 185 12.43 1.02 0.55
N ARG A 186 13.11 1.28 1.67
CA ARG A 186 13.49 0.21 2.61
C ARG A 186 12.27 -0.50 3.18
N THR A 187 11.15 0.17 3.44
CA THR A 187 9.91 -0.50 3.89
C THR A 187 9.29 -1.34 2.77
N LEU A 188 9.39 -0.88 1.51
CA LEU A 188 8.91 -1.61 0.34
C LEU A 188 9.78 -2.84 -0.01
N VAL A 189 11.10 -2.75 0.24
CA VAL A 189 12.09 -3.83 0.07
C VAL A 189 12.14 -4.73 1.32
N GLY A 190 11.73 -4.20 2.47
CA GLY A 190 11.88 -4.77 3.81
C GLY A 190 10.58 -5.31 4.42
N GLU A 191 9.96 -6.29 3.76
CA GLU A 191 9.42 -7.49 4.44
C GLU A 191 10.40 -8.69 4.25
N SER A 192 11.69 -8.40 4.19
CA SER A 192 12.77 -9.40 4.17
C SER A 192 13.91 -9.00 5.09
N SER A 193 13.60 -8.87 6.37
CA SER A 193 14.63 -8.96 7.41
C SER A 193 14.15 -9.89 8.50
N ASP A 194 14.24 -11.19 8.23
CA ASP A 194 14.66 -12.12 9.25
C ASP A 194 15.93 -12.81 8.77
N THR A 195 16.94 -12.65 9.61
CA THR A 195 18.31 -13.13 9.54
C THR A 195 18.38 -14.65 9.46
N HIS A 196 19.22 -15.19 8.56
CA HIS A 196 20.21 -16.22 8.91
C HIS A 196 21.39 -16.19 7.90
N SER A 197 22.56 -15.81 8.43
CA SER A 197 24.00 -15.95 8.03
C SER A 197 24.45 -16.88 6.88
N PRO A 198 25.75 -16.90 6.47
CA PRO A 198 26.85 -15.92 6.59
C PRO A 198 27.60 -15.71 5.25
N VAL A 199 27.81 -14.46 4.81
CA VAL A 199 28.86 -14.16 3.79
C VAL A 199 29.62 -12.92 4.22
N ALA A 200 30.35 -13.07 5.33
CA ALA A 200 31.35 -12.13 5.78
C ALA A 200 32.59 -12.96 6.15
N GLU A 201 33.33 -13.42 5.14
CA GLU A 201 34.78 -13.66 5.18
C GLU A 201 35.22 -14.28 3.87
N SER A 202 35.92 -13.49 3.05
CA SER A 202 36.96 -13.93 2.10
C SER A 202 37.56 -12.70 1.43
N VAL A 203 38.18 -11.82 2.22
CA VAL A 203 39.17 -10.85 1.72
C VAL A 203 40.31 -10.78 2.72
N SER A 204 41.08 -11.87 2.80
CA SER A 204 42.44 -11.85 3.36
C SER A 204 43.20 -13.10 2.95
N CYS A 205 43.66 -13.17 1.68
CA CYS A 205 44.95 -13.77 1.33
C CYS A 205 45.22 -13.61 -0.17
N GLY A 206 46.43 -13.17 -0.53
CA GLY A 206 46.93 -13.25 -1.89
C GLY A 206 47.48 -11.96 -2.51
N LEU A 207 48.16 -11.10 -1.74
CA LEU A 207 49.27 -10.31 -2.28
C LEU A 207 50.57 -10.99 -1.84
N ASN A 208 51.09 -11.83 -2.72
CA ASN A 208 52.50 -11.93 -3.12
C ASN A 208 52.65 -12.98 -4.22
#